data_AF-A0A7L4NS19-F1
#
_entry.id   AF-A0A7L4NS19-F1
#
_cell.length_a   1.000
_cell.length_b   1.000
_cell.length_c   1.000
_cell.angle_alpha   90.00
_cell.angle_beta   90.00
_cell.angle_gamma   90.00
#
_symmetry.space_group_name_H-M   'P 1'
#
loop_
_entity.id
_entity.type
_entity.pdbx_description
1 polymer ?
#
loop_
_entity_poly.entity_id
_entity_poly.type
_entity_poly.pdbx_seq_one_letter_code
_entity_poly.pdbx_strand_id
1 'polypeptide(L)' 'MNEDQITDIVENFKGITWDELNDALAAASADDLRNLIRMLKVRFG' A
#
# COMPACT_ATOMS: atom_id res chain seq x y z
N MET A 1 9.32 3.07 1.40
CA MET A 1 8.44 2.91 0.22
C MET A 1 8.34 4.26 -0.47
N ASN A 2 8.27 4.34 -1.80
CA ASN A 2 8.09 5.62 -2.50
C ASN A 2 6.60 5.88 -2.79
N GLU A 3 6.19 7.14 -2.97
CA GLU A 3 4.79 7.52 -3.27
C GLU A 3 4.20 6.76 -4.47
N ASP A 4 5.01 6.51 -5.51
CA ASP A 4 4.58 5.74 -6.69
C ASP A 4 4.24 4.28 -6.32
N GLN A 5 5.03 3.66 -5.43
CA GLN A 5 4.75 2.29 -4.96
C GLN A 5 3.49 2.24 -4.11
N ILE A 6 3.25 3.27 -3.29
CA ILE A 6 2.03 3.34 -2.49
C ILE A 6 0.81 3.44 -3.40
N THR A 7 0.89 4.28 -4.43
CA THR A 7 -0.17 4.47 -5.43
C THR A 7 -0.45 3.17 -6.17
N ASP A 8 0.59 2.46 -6.60
CA ASP A 8 0.47 1.18 -7.30
C ASP A 8 -0.21 0.10 -6.44
N ILE A 9 0.18 -0.01 -5.16
CA ILE A 9 -0.48 -0.93 -4.21
C ILE A 9 -1.96 -0.58 -4.02
N VAL A 10 -2.29 0.72 -3.94
CA VAL A 10 -3.68 1.18 -3.77
C VAL A 10 -4.51 0.91 -5.03
N GLU A 11 -3.92 1.09 -6.21
CA GLU A 11 -4.55 0.82 -7.50
C GLU A 11 -4.82 -0.66 -7.72
N ASN A 12 -3.83 -1.49 -7.38
CA ASN A 12 -3.84 -2.93 -7.59
C ASN A 12 -4.22 -3.72 -6.32
N PHE A 13 -4.77 -3.07 -5.29
CA PHE A 13 -5.05 -3.69 -3.98
C PHE A 13 -5.93 -4.95 -4.06
N LYS A 14 -6.81 -5.06 -5.06
CA LYS A 14 -7.67 -6.25 -5.26
C LYS A 14 -7.01 -7.37 -6.08
N GLY A 15 -5.90 -7.08 -6.77
CA GLY A 15 -5.18 -8.01 -7.63
C GLY A 15 -3.81 -8.44 -7.09
N ILE A 16 -3.28 -7.73 -6.09
CA ILE A 16 -2.02 -8.07 -5.43
C ILE A 16 -2.19 -9.31 -4.55
N THR A 17 -1.18 -10.19 -4.56
CA THR A 17 -1.16 -11.34 -3.65
C THR A 17 -0.81 -10.94 -2.23
N TRP A 18 -1.16 -11.78 -1.27
CA TRP A 18 -0.80 -11.54 0.14
C TRP A 18 0.71 -11.51 0.37
N ASP A 19 1.48 -12.33 -0.34
CA ASP A 19 2.94 -12.36 -0.23
C ASP A 19 3.57 -11.06 -0.77
N GLU A 20 3.14 -10.60 -1.95
CA GLU A 20 3.61 -9.33 -2.53
C GLU A 20 3.25 -8.13 -1.64
N LEU A 21 2.05 -8.13 -1.07
CA LEU A 21 1.64 -7.11 -0.12
C LEU A 21 2.51 -7.17 1.14
N ASN A 22 2.74 -8.36 1.70
CA ASN A 22 3.55 -8.53 2.90
C ASN A 22 5.00 -8.07 2.69
N ASP A 23 5.60 -8.39 1.54
CA ASP A 23 6.96 -7.96 1.18
C ASP A 23 7.05 -6.43 1.03
N ALA A 24 6.05 -5.81 0.41
CA ALA A 24 5.97 -4.36 0.29
C ALA A 24 5.82 -3.66 1.66
N LEU A 25 4.99 -4.23 2.55
CA LEU A 25 4.78 -3.72 3.90
C LEU A 25 6.00 -3.93 4.81
N ALA A 26 6.73 -5.04 4.66
CA ALA A 26 7.91 -5.34 5.45
C ALA A 26 9.06 -4.33 5.22
N ALA A 27 9.11 -3.73 4.03
CA ALA A 27 10.08 -2.68 3.68
C ALA A 27 9.55 -1.24 3.89
N ALA A 28 8.31 -1.09 4.40
CA ALA A 28 7.68 0.21 4.58
C ALA A 28 8.01 0.85 5.94
N SER A 29 8.20 2.17 5.96
CA SER A 29 8.29 2.93 7.21
C SER A 29 6.91 3.13 7.85
N ALA A 30 6.87 3.52 9.12
CA ALA A 30 5.61 3.81 9.80
C ALA A 30 4.81 4.93 9.12
N ASP A 31 5.47 5.91 8.51
CA ASP A 31 4.81 7.00 7.78
C ASP A 31 4.27 6.53 6.43
N ASP A 32 4.99 5.64 5.74
CA ASP A 32 4.52 5.02 4.49
C ASP A 32 3.24 4.21 4.74
N LEU A 33 3.20 3.43 5.82
CA LEU A 33 2.04 2.65 6.21
C LEU A 33 0.82 3.54 6.52
N ARG A 34 1.03 4.67 7.20
CA ARG A 34 -0.03 5.65 7.45
C ARG A 34 -0.58 6.24 6.16
N ASN A 35 0.29 6.59 5.22
CA ASN A 35 -0.12 7.10 3.92
C ASN A 35 -0.87 6.04 3.10
N LEU A 36 -0.39 4.80 3.08
CA LEU A 36 -1.05 3.68 2.42
C LEU A 36 -2.46 3.46 2.96
N ILE A 37 -2.61 3.36 4.29
CA ILE A 37 -3.92 3.18 4.95
C ILE A 37 -4.85 4.35 4.62
N ARG A 38 -4.34 5.59 4.62
CA ARG A 38 -5.13 6.78 4.28
C ARG A 38 -5.63 6.72 2.84
N MET A 39 -4.79 6.35 1.88
CA MET A 39 -5.18 6.24 0.48
C MET A 39 -6.17 5.10 0.23
N LEU A 40 -5.95 3.93 0.85
CA LEU A 40 -6.89 2.82 0.78
C LEU A 40 -8.27 3.21 1.34
N LYS A 41 -8.30 3.95 2.45
CA LYS A 41 -9.54 4.47 3.04
C LYS A 41 -10.26 5.46 2.13
N VAL A 42 -9.54 6.34 1.43
CA VAL A 42 -10.14 7.29 0.47
C VAL A 42 -10.72 6.57 -0.75
N ARG A 43 -10.05 5.51 -1.22
CA ARG A 43 -10.43 4.80 -2.45
C ARG A 43 -11.54 3.76 -2.25
N PHE A 44 -11.55 3.06 -1.12
CA PHE A 44 -12.44 1.92 -0.87
C PHE A 44 -13.38 2.10 0.33
N GLY A 45 -13.20 3.17 1.12
CA GLY A 45 -14.06 3.53 2.25
C GLY A 45 -15.22 4.43 1.86
#